data_AF-A0A9E2BQC9-F1
#
_entry.id   AF-A0A9E2BQC9-F1
#
_cell.length_a   1.000
_cell.length_b   1.000
_cell.length_c   1.000
_cell.angle_alpha   90.00
_cell.angle_beta   90.00
_cell.angle_gamma   90.00
#
_symmetry.space_group_name_H-M   'P 1'
#
loop_
_entity.id
_entity.type
_entity.pdbx_description
1 polymer ?
#
loop_
_entity_poly.entity_id
_entity_poly.type
_entity_poly.pdbx_seq_one_letter_code
_entity_poly.pdbx_strand_id
1 'polypeptide(L)'
;MHLLSFKPLFSALALCAFAVSAQAPGDVRVALVIGNSSYASVPLLNPANDAKAMSETLRSIGFTVIEVRDGSKAQMAEAVGKIRDSLKGKKGVGMLYYAGHGLQMDARNFMVPVDAKLSKAADVPDQTVDVGSVITAFKTAGNRMNIVVLDACRDNPFGGITTGKGLAPLDAPSGTFLAYATAPGNVAADGDEKSGNGLYTQFLLRELKKPQARIEDVFKRVRFAVRQASHGKQIPWESTSLEDDFQFNDGRVVAQPRPEPQALQAAFSQELVEWERIKNSANADDLYAFIQKYPSGTIAEAAHARLNYIAASRLMVQGAGAGGQSQTYSLDKFRLGDVFEKKFSHTLPNEVATVVGIENGIVHLQKKSTLNPGGTEELYDLQGGALGTVRGYVLTPPQYITPSGPLQPGKTWQIGYQARYLSKAVADAIGELTTVGEGRVVARERITVAAGTFDAYRVEASDTTTGKDTKTITTRTYWVVPELPVPIKEENTLSTGLFRTTRISMELVRVQRAAGS
;
A
#
# COMPACT_ATOMS: atom_id res chain seq x y z
N MET A 1 23.20 -84.52 -13.20
CA MET A 1 21.83 -84.00 -13.23
C MET A 1 21.77 -82.73 -12.39
N HIS A 2 21.11 -81.70 -12.94
CA HIS A 2 20.93 -80.35 -12.40
C HIS A 2 20.55 -80.28 -10.91
N LEU A 3 20.89 -79.19 -10.22
CA LEU A 3 19.94 -78.14 -9.78
C LEU A 3 20.63 -77.03 -8.94
N LEU A 4 20.53 -75.79 -9.46
CA LEU A 4 20.19 -74.50 -8.82
C LEU A 4 21.05 -74.00 -7.63
N SER A 5 21.89 -72.95 -7.71
CA SER A 5 21.76 -71.56 -8.21
C SER A 5 20.72 -70.69 -7.47
N PHE A 6 21.18 -70.01 -6.43
CA PHE A 6 20.54 -68.84 -5.81
C PHE A 6 21.11 -67.56 -6.44
N LYS A 7 20.27 -66.72 -7.03
CA LYS A 7 20.59 -65.32 -7.35
C LYS A 7 19.61 -64.42 -6.60
N PRO A 8 20.07 -63.39 -5.86
CA PRO A 8 19.18 -62.38 -5.31
C PRO A 8 18.74 -61.40 -6.40
N LEU A 9 17.48 -61.01 -6.29
CA LEU A 9 16.71 -60.17 -7.19
C LEU A 9 17.22 -58.70 -7.12
N PHE A 10 17.56 -58.14 -8.29
CA PHE A 10 17.78 -56.70 -8.48
C PHE A 10 16.43 -55.98 -8.45
N SER A 11 16.23 -55.05 -7.51
CA SER A 11 15.19 -54.01 -7.62
C SER A 11 15.84 -52.70 -8.03
N ALA A 12 15.49 -52.24 -9.24
CA ALA A 12 15.95 -51.01 -9.83
C ALA A 12 15.38 -49.78 -9.09
N LEU A 13 16.26 -48.90 -8.65
CA LEU A 13 15.93 -47.60 -8.06
C LEU A 13 15.63 -46.61 -9.19
N ALA A 14 14.36 -46.26 -9.38
CA ALA A 14 13.95 -45.20 -10.31
C ALA A 14 14.35 -43.84 -9.72
N LEU A 15 15.43 -43.27 -10.25
CA LEU A 15 15.90 -41.93 -9.93
C LEU A 15 15.03 -40.91 -10.69
N CYS A 16 13.96 -40.42 -10.06
CA CYS A 16 13.22 -39.26 -10.56
C CYS A 16 14.11 -38.01 -10.42
N ALA A 17 14.81 -37.67 -11.49
CA ALA A 17 15.46 -36.37 -11.63
C ALA A 17 14.37 -35.29 -11.70
N PHE A 18 14.20 -34.54 -10.62
CA PHE A 18 13.47 -33.28 -10.67
C PHE A 18 14.24 -32.32 -11.57
N ALA A 19 13.75 -32.12 -12.79
CA ALA A 19 14.18 -31.01 -13.62
C ALA A 19 13.76 -29.71 -12.92
N VAL A 20 14.72 -29.10 -12.21
CA VAL A 20 14.63 -27.70 -11.81
C VAL A 20 14.53 -26.90 -13.09
N SER A 21 13.33 -26.40 -13.38
CA SER A 21 13.15 -25.44 -14.46
C SER A 21 13.90 -24.17 -14.05
N ALA A 22 15.04 -23.91 -14.69
CA ALA A 22 15.76 -22.65 -14.53
C ALA A 22 14.83 -21.52 -14.98
N GLN A 23 14.31 -20.78 -14.01
CA GLN A 23 13.50 -19.59 -14.24
C GLN A 23 14.39 -18.59 -14.98
N ALA A 24 14.00 -18.19 -16.20
CA ALA A 24 14.73 -17.17 -16.95
C ALA A 24 14.89 -15.93 -16.06
N PRO A 25 16.10 -15.34 -15.94
CA PRO A 25 16.29 -14.13 -15.16
C PRO A 25 15.29 -13.07 -15.63
N GLY A 26 14.49 -12.53 -14.71
CA GLY A 26 13.66 -11.37 -15.03
C GLY A 26 14.53 -10.22 -15.56
N ASP A 27 13.94 -9.34 -16.37
CA ASP A 27 14.63 -8.14 -16.83
C ASP A 27 15.25 -7.39 -15.64
N VAL A 28 16.52 -7.02 -15.75
CA VAL A 28 17.16 -6.14 -14.76
C VAL A 28 16.52 -4.75 -14.90
N ARG A 29 15.68 -4.38 -13.94
CA ARG A 29 14.94 -3.10 -13.92
C ARG A 29 15.52 -2.22 -12.82
N VAL A 30 16.05 -1.05 -13.17
CA VAL A 30 16.58 -0.08 -12.19
C VAL A 30 15.96 1.28 -12.43
N ALA A 31 15.44 1.90 -11.37
CA ALA A 31 14.87 3.24 -11.41
C ALA A 31 15.68 4.21 -10.54
N LEU A 32 15.90 5.41 -11.05
CA LEU A 32 16.35 6.58 -10.31
C LEU A 32 15.12 7.44 -10.08
N VAL A 33 14.74 7.61 -8.82
CA VAL A 33 13.55 8.35 -8.41
C VAL A 33 14.00 9.54 -7.58
N ILE A 34 13.76 10.75 -8.09
CA ILE A 34 14.19 11.99 -7.45
C ILE A 34 12.97 12.87 -7.19
N GLY A 35 12.84 13.36 -5.95
CA GLY A 35 11.77 14.26 -5.53
C GLY A 35 12.31 15.40 -4.69
N ASN A 36 12.26 16.62 -5.20
CA ASN A 36 12.78 17.80 -4.51
C ASN A 36 11.65 18.77 -4.17
N SER A 37 11.45 18.99 -2.89
CA SER A 37 10.41 19.82 -2.28
C SER A 37 11.01 21.00 -1.50
N SER A 38 12.07 20.75 -0.73
CA SER A 38 12.59 21.67 0.30
C SER A 38 13.54 22.74 -0.25
N TYR A 39 13.15 23.44 -1.32
CA TYR A 39 13.91 24.55 -1.88
C TYR A 39 13.89 25.77 -0.94
N ALA A 40 15.01 26.46 -0.80
CA ALA A 40 15.13 27.61 0.10
C ALA A 40 14.22 28.80 -0.27
N SER A 41 13.99 29.04 -1.57
CA SER A 41 13.25 30.21 -2.04
C SER A 41 11.82 29.90 -2.49
N VAL A 42 11.61 28.74 -3.13
CA VAL A 42 10.31 28.37 -3.71
C VAL A 42 10.03 26.88 -3.42
N PRO A 43 9.63 26.54 -2.19
CA PRO A 43 9.36 25.15 -1.83
C PRO A 43 8.17 24.59 -2.61
N LEU A 44 8.17 23.28 -2.84
CA LEU A 44 7.09 22.53 -3.48
C LEU A 44 6.51 21.50 -2.50
N LEU A 45 5.19 21.39 -2.45
CA LEU A 45 4.51 20.57 -1.45
C LEU A 45 4.68 19.06 -1.67
N ASN A 46 4.55 18.62 -2.92
CA ASN A 46 4.32 17.21 -3.27
C ASN A 46 5.55 16.38 -3.72
N PRO A 47 6.59 16.92 -4.37
CA PRO A 47 7.64 16.12 -5.00
C PRO A 47 8.33 15.06 -4.13
N ALA A 48 8.63 15.38 -2.87
CA ALA A 48 9.25 14.43 -1.95
C ALA A 48 8.29 13.27 -1.61
N ASN A 49 6.99 13.52 -1.52
CA ASN A 49 5.98 12.47 -1.32
C ASN A 49 5.78 11.65 -2.61
N ASP A 50 5.75 12.33 -3.76
CA ASP A 50 5.67 11.69 -5.08
C ASP A 50 6.80 10.68 -5.29
N ALA A 51 8.04 11.09 -4.99
CA ALA A 51 9.21 10.23 -5.09
C ALA A 51 9.14 9.03 -4.13
N LYS A 52 8.64 9.22 -2.91
CA LYS A 52 8.44 8.12 -1.96
C LYS A 52 7.42 7.11 -2.50
N ALA A 53 6.23 7.56 -2.88
CA ALA A 53 5.15 6.70 -3.36
C ALA A 53 5.51 6.00 -4.68
N MET A 54 6.23 6.69 -5.58
CA MET A 54 6.76 6.12 -6.81
C MET A 54 7.79 5.03 -6.52
N SER A 55 8.72 5.28 -5.59
CA SER A 55 9.75 4.31 -5.22
C SER A 55 9.13 3.05 -4.61
N GLU A 56 8.17 3.19 -3.70
CA GLU A 56 7.42 2.06 -3.14
C GLU A 56 6.69 1.26 -4.23
N THR A 57 6.02 1.94 -5.16
CA THR A 57 5.30 1.30 -6.25
C THR A 57 6.24 0.56 -7.20
N LEU A 58 7.34 1.19 -7.63
CA LEU A 58 8.33 0.59 -8.52
C LEU A 58 9.02 -0.62 -7.88
N ARG A 59 9.38 -0.54 -6.58
CA ARG A 59 9.90 -1.69 -5.81
C ARG A 59 8.90 -2.84 -5.79
N SER A 60 7.62 -2.55 -5.60
CA SER A 60 6.56 -3.57 -5.54
C SER A 60 6.35 -4.31 -6.88
N ILE A 61 6.76 -3.71 -8.01
CA ILE A 61 6.64 -4.28 -9.35
C ILE A 61 8.00 -4.67 -9.96
N GLY A 62 9.01 -4.86 -9.12
CA GLY A 62 10.27 -5.52 -9.48
C GLY A 62 11.41 -4.60 -9.94
N PHE A 63 11.32 -3.29 -9.73
CA PHE A 63 12.45 -2.39 -9.93
C PHE A 63 13.36 -2.35 -8.69
N THR A 64 14.67 -2.34 -8.93
CA THR A 64 15.63 -1.81 -7.96
C THR A 64 15.57 -0.30 -8.01
N VAL A 65 15.34 0.37 -6.88
CA VAL A 65 15.14 1.84 -6.85
C VAL A 65 16.25 2.54 -6.09
N ILE A 66 16.92 3.48 -6.77
CA ILE A 66 17.80 4.49 -6.19
C ILE A 66 16.94 5.73 -5.96
N GLU A 67 16.64 6.01 -4.70
CA GLU A 67 15.74 7.10 -4.29
C GLU A 67 16.56 8.28 -3.74
N VAL A 68 16.25 9.50 -4.20
CA VAL A 68 16.82 10.75 -3.70
C VAL A 68 15.68 11.72 -3.40
N ARG A 69 15.52 12.09 -2.14
CA ARG A 69 14.53 13.09 -1.71
C ARG A 69 15.27 14.31 -1.18
N ASP A 70 14.85 15.49 -1.63
CA ASP A 70 15.50 16.78 -1.32
C ASP A 70 17.02 16.73 -1.54
N GLY A 71 17.41 16.25 -2.73
CA GLY A 71 18.79 15.98 -3.09
C GLY A 71 19.59 17.23 -3.43
N SER A 72 20.83 17.27 -2.93
CA SER A 72 21.84 18.22 -3.38
C SER A 72 22.35 17.88 -4.79
N LYS A 73 23.02 18.84 -5.46
CA LYS A 73 23.65 18.58 -6.77
C LYS A 73 24.57 17.37 -6.73
N ALA A 74 25.37 17.26 -5.67
CA ALA A 74 26.32 16.16 -5.48
C ALA A 74 25.60 14.81 -5.33
N GLN A 75 24.56 14.74 -4.50
CA GLN A 75 23.78 13.51 -4.29
C GLN A 75 23.07 13.06 -5.57
N MET A 76 22.50 14.00 -6.32
CA MET A 76 21.86 13.71 -7.60
C MET A 76 22.89 13.19 -8.62
N ALA A 77 24.05 13.84 -8.76
CA ALA A 77 25.11 13.39 -9.67
C ALA A 77 25.66 11.99 -9.29
N GLU A 78 25.84 11.73 -7.99
CA GLU A 78 26.22 10.42 -7.48
C GLU A 78 25.16 9.35 -7.84
N ALA A 79 23.88 9.68 -7.69
CA ALA A 79 22.78 8.78 -8.03
C ALA A 79 22.73 8.45 -9.53
N VAL A 80 23.05 9.41 -10.40
CA VAL A 80 23.23 9.18 -11.85
C VAL A 80 24.37 8.20 -12.12
N GLY A 81 25.48 8.31 -11.39
CA GLY A 81 26.58 7.34 -11.44
C GLY A 81 26.13 5.94 -11.00
N LYS A 82 25.43 5.85 -9.86
CA LYS A 82 24.93 4.58 -9.30
C LYS A 82 23.99 3.85 -10.24
N ILE A 83 23.07 4.55 -10.91
CA ILE A 83 22.14 3.88 -11.84
C ILE A 83 22.86 3.35 -13.08
N ARG A 84 23.83 4.11 -13.63
CA ARG A 84 24.70 3.64 -14.72
C ARG A 84 25.39 2.33 -14.32
N ASP A 85 26.04 2.33 -13.16
CA ASP A 85 26.84 1.19 -12.70
C ASP A 85 25.95 -0.02 -12.37
N SER A 86 24.74 0.21 -11.88
CA SER A 86 23.75 -0.85 -11.62
C SER A 86 23.26 -1.55 -12.90
N LEU A 87 23.27 -0.86 -14.04
CA LEU A 87 22.77 -1.36 -15.33
C LEU A 87 23.87 -1.82 -16.29
N LYS A 88 25.12 -1.38 -16.09
CA LYS A 88 26.25 -1.61 -17.00
C LYS A 88 26.40 -3.07 -17.41
N GLY A 89 26.29 -3.34 -18.71
CA GLY A 89 26.50 -4.67 -19.32
C GLY A 89 25.34 -5.66 -19.13
N LYS A 90 24.22 -5.23 -18.53
CA LYS A 90 23.09 -6.12 -18.21
C LYS A 90 21.95 -6.09 -19.23
N LYS A 91 22.01 -5.19 -20.22
CA LYS A 91 20.92 -4.92 -21.19
C LYS A 91 19.56 -4.68 -20.49
N GLY A 92 19.58 -4.00 -19.35
CA GLY A 92 18.42 -3.79 -18.50
C GLY A 92 17.48 -2.68 -18.98
N VAL A 93 16.44 -2.43 -18.18
CA VAL A 93 15.52 -1.30 -18.30
C VAL A 93 15.91 -0.24 -17.27
N GLY A 94 16.26 0.95 -17.76
CA GLY A 94 16.55 2.11 -16.91
C GLY A 94 15.35 3.06 -16.86
N MET A 95 14.96 3.48 -15.66
CA MET A 95 13.92 4.49 -15.49
C MET A 95 14.43 5.71 -14.71
N LEU A 96 14.11 6.91 -15.17
CA LEU A 96 14.18 8.14 -14.41
C LEU A 96 12.75 8.60 -14.09
N TYR A 97 12.48 8.86 -12.83
CA TYR A 97 11.34 9.65 -12.39
C TYR A 97 11.86 10.88 -11.65
N TYR A 98 11.46 12.07 -12.09
CA TYR A 98 11.81 13.33 -11.43
C TYR A 98 10.57 14.16 -11.13
N ALA A 99 10.43 14.58 -9.87
CA ALA A 99 9.49 15.60 -9.44
C ALA A 99 10.24 16.77 -8.76
N GLY A 100 9.89 18.01 -9.11
CA GLY A 100 10.54 19.20 -8.58
C GLY A 100 10.55 20.38 -9.54
N HIS A 101 11.43 21.36 -9.31
CA HIS A 101 11.64 22.47 -10.25
C HIS A 101 12.46 22.04 -11.46
N GLY A 102 11.94 22.30 -12.66
CA GLY A 102 12.63 22.05 -13.92
C GLY A 102 13.02 23.34 -14.63
N LEU A 103 14.20 23.38 -15.24
CA LEU A 103 14.65 24.51 -16.07
C LEU A 103 14.98 24.07 -17.48
N GLN A 104 14.75 24.98 -18.43
CA GLN A 104 15.20 24.85 -19.81
C GLN A 104 16.26 25.90 -20.12
N MET A 105 17.36 25.46 -20.73
CA MET A 105 18.37 26.33 -21.33
C MET A 105 19.00 25.66 -22.54
N ASP A 106 19.14 26.38 -23.65
CA ASP A 106 19.73 25.87 -24.90
C ASP A 106 19.12 24.55 -25.39
N ALA A 107 17.78 24.46 -25.36
CA ALA A 107 17.01 23.25 -25.68
C ALA A 107 17.33 22.01 -24.82
N ARG A 108 18.00 22.19 -23.68
CA ARG A 108 18.25 21.15 -22.68
C ARG A 108 17.38 21.34 -21.45
N ASN A 109 17.11 20.23 -20.78
CA ASN A 109 16.28 20.15 -19.59
C ASN A 109 17.13 19.85 -18.37
N PHE A 110 16.94 20.62 -17.31
CA PHE A 110 17.71 20.55 -16.09
C PHE A 110 16.80 20.31 -14.90
N MET A 111 17.19 19.36 -14.05
CA MET A 111 16.59 19.08 -12.74
C MET A 111 17.27 19.98 -11.71
N VAL A 112 16.51 20.74 -10.93
CA VAL A 112 17.06 21.68 -9.94
C VAL A 112 17.22 21.00 -8.57
N PRO A 113 18.44 20.90 -8.03
CA PRO A 113 18.72 20.48 -6.66
C PRO A 113 18.18 21.44 -5.60
N VAL A 114 17.96 20.97 -4.37
CA VAL A 114 17.49 21.86 -3.28
C VAL A 114 18.54 22.88 -2.82
N ASP A 115 19.82 22.62 -3.08
CA ASP A 115 20.95 23.48 -2.74
C ASP A 115 21.40 24.40 -3.89
N ALA A 116 20.66 24.41 -5.01
CA ALA A 116 21.00 25.21 -6.17
C ALA A 116 20.94 26.72 -5.89
N LYS A 117 21.99 27.44 -6.27
CA LYS A 117 22.07 28.90 -6.16
C LYS A 117 22.07 29.54 -7.54
N LEU A 118 20.88 29.89 -8.02
CA LEU A 118 20.68 30.41 -9.38
C LEU A 118 20.45 31.93 -9.34
N SER A 119 21.47 32.68 -9.76
CA SER A 119 21.41 34.15 -9.82
C SER A 119 21.46 34.68 -11.26
N LYS A 120 22.10 33.96 -12.18
CA LYS A 120 22.23 34.29 -13.61
C LYS A 120 22.16 33.04 -14.49
N ALA A 121 21.86 33.21 -15.79
CA ALA A 121 21.74 32.11 -16.76
C ALA A 121 22.94 31.15 -16.75
N ALA A 122 24.14 31.72 -16.66
CA ALA A 122 25.40 30.97 -16.64
C ALA A 122 25.54 30.02 -15.43
N ASP A 123 24.77 30.21 -14.36
CA ASP A 123 24.83 29.33 -13.18
C ASP A 123 24.09 28.00 -13.45
N VAL A 124 23.17 27.94 -14.42
CA VAL A 124 22.29 26.78 -14.63
C VAL A 124 23.09 25.48 -14.83
N PRO A 125 24.07 25.37 -15.75
CA PRO A 125 24.85 24.13 -15.92
C PRO A 125 25.65 23.75 -14.67
N ASP A 126 26.12 24.75 -13.92
CA ASP A 126 26.99 24.57 -12.76
C ASP A 126 26.24 24.33 -11.46
N GLN A 127 24.94 24.58 -11.40
CA GLN A 127 24.12 24.44 -10.19
C GLN A 127 23.01 23.38 -10.33
N THR A 128 22.80 22.83 -11.53
CA THR A 128 21.72 21.86 -11.79
C THR A 128 22.23 20.56 -12.40
N VAL A 129 21.33 19.60 -12.61
CA VAL A 129 21.65 18.30 -13.22
C VAL A 129 20.92 18.16 -14.56
N ASP A 130 21.67 17.98 -15.64
CA ASP A 130 21.14 17.81 -17.00
C ASP A 130 20.41 16.46 -17.13
N VAL A 131 19.15 16.46 -17.55
CA VAL A 131 18.37 15.24 -17.83
C VAL A 131 19.05 14.40 -18.93
N GLY A 132 19.69 15.06 -19.90
CA GLY A 132 20.48 14.42 -20.94
C GLY A 132 21.67 13.61 -20.39
N SER A 133 22.21 13.98 -19.22
CA SER A 133 23.25 13.18 -18.55
C SER A 133 22.73 11.82 -18.08
N VAL A 134 21.46 11.74 -17.66
CA VAL A 134 20.80 10.49 -17.26
C VAL A 134 20.54 9.61 -18.46
N ILE A 135 20.05 10.19 -19.56
CA ILE A 135 19.86 9.49 -20.84
C ILE A 135 21.22 8.96 -21.36
N THR A 136 22.27 9.77 -21.24
CA THR A 136 23.64 9.36 -21.61
C THR A 136 24.15 8.22 -20.72
N ALA A 137 23.87 8.29 -19.42
CA ALA A 137 24.21 7.23 -18.47
C ALA A 137 23.53 5.90 -18.85
N PHE A 138 22.24 5.94 -19.22
CA PHE A 138 21.50 4.78 -19.71
C PHE A 138 22.07 4.21 -21.02
N LYS A 139 22.35 5.07 -21.99
CA LYS A 139 22.98 4.66 -23.26
C LYS A 139 24.35 4.02 -23.04
N THR A 140 25.16 4.61 -22.16
CA THR A 140 26.50 4.11 -21.82
C THR A 140 26.45 2.77 -21.09
N ALA A 141 25.41 2.53 -20.27
CA ALA A 141 25.20 1.25 -19.61
C ALA A 141 24.80 0.12 -20.57
N GLY A 142 24.38 0.45 -21.79
CA GLY A 142 23.92 -0.51 -22.80
C GLY A 142 22.51 -1.03 -22.52
N ASN A 143 21.66 -0.20 -21.93
CA ASN A 143 20.25 -0.53 -21.67
C ASN A 143 19.52 -0.92 -22.96
N ARG A 144 18.59 -1.88 -22.86
CA ARG A 144 17.68 -2.19 -23.96
C ARG A 144 16.54 -1.17 -24.05
N MET A 145 16.18 -0.55 -22.93
CA MET A 145 15.07 0.39 -22.84
C MET A 145 15.31 1.46 -21.76
N ASN A 146 14.90 2.68 -22.09
CA ASN A 146 15.01 3.85 -21.23
C ASN A 146 13.64 4.49 -21.05
N ILE A 147 13.25 4.78 -19.82
CA ILE A 147 11.98 5.43 -19.50
C ILE A 147 12.31 6.70 -18.72
N VAL A 148 11.85 7.85 -19.18
CA VAL A 148 12.08 9.15 -18.52
C VAL A 148 10.75 9.81 -18.26
N VAL A 149 10.41 10.00 -16.99
CA VAL A 149 9.18 10.63 -16.54
C VAL A 149 9.51 11.89 -15.77
N LEU A 150 9.02 13.04 -16.26
CA LEU A 150 9.27 14.35 -15.68
C LEU A 150 7.95 14.98 -15.19
N ASP A 151 7.76 14.97 -13.87
CA ASP A 151 6.68 15.63 -13.13
C ASP A 151 7.19 16.93 -12.49
N ALA A 152 7.72 17.81 -13.34
CA ALA A 152 8.34 19.05 -12.90
C ALA A 152 7.45 20.26 -13.20
N CYS A 153 7.32 21.17 -12.22
CA CYS A 153 6.66 22.45 -12.39
C CYS A 153 7.42 23.30 -13.42
N ARG A 154 6.67 23.86 -14.37
CA ARG A 154 7.19 24.58 -15.55
C ARG A 154 7.14 26.11 -15.40
N ASP A 155 6.58 26.62 -14.30
CA ASP A 155 6.75 28.02 -13.93
C ASP A 155 8.18 28.20 -13.45
N ASN A 156 9.00 28.91 -14.23
CA ASN A 156 10.35 29.26 -13.84
C ASN A 156 10.26 30.21 -12.63
N PRO A 157 10.52 29.74 -11.39
CA PRO A 157 10.46 30.60 -10.22
C PRO A 157 11.60 31.63 -10.22
N PHE A 158 12.61 31.40 -11.07
CA PHE A 158 13.80 32.20 -11.28
C PHE A 158 13.65 33.08 -12.54
N GLY A 159 12.44 33.58 -12.80
CA GLY A 159 12.09 34.39 -13.96
C GLY A 159 13.11 35.52 -14.19
N GLY A 160 13.78 35.49 -15.37
CA GLY A 160 14.89 36.38 -15.72
C GLY A 160 16.21 35.67 -16.03
N ILE A 161 16.35 34.39 -15.66
CA ILE A 161 17.58 33.60 -15.83
C ILE A 161 17.55 32.72 -17.10
N THR A 162 16.37 32.39 -17.64
CA THR A 162 16.24 31.54 -18.85
C THR A 162 15.22 32.09 -19.85
N THR A 163 15.35 31.70 -21.12
CA THR A 163 14.59 32.27 -22.25
C THR A 163 13.27 31.56 -22.57
N GLY A 164 12.92 30.48 -21.87
CA GLY A 164 11.74 29.65 -22.16
C GLY A 164 10.85 29.37 -20.94
N LYS A 165 9.52 29.28 -21.17
CA LYS A 165 8.56 28.79 -20.17
C LYS A 165 8.48 27.25 -20.27
N GLY A 166 8.88 26.56 -19.19
CA GLY A 166 8.85 25.09 -19.07
C GLY A 166 10.04 24.34 -19.67
N LEU A 167 9.93 23.01 -19.76
CA LEU A 167 10.94 22.11 -20.33
C LEU A 167 10.91 22.11 -21.88
N ALA A 168 12.10 22.01 -22.49
CA ALA A 168 12.26 21.80 -23.92
C ALA A 168 11.58 20.49 -24.35
N PRO A 169 10.82 20.49 -25.46
CA PRO A 169 10.50 19.25 -26.16
C PRO A 169 11.81 18.53 -26.50
N LEU A 170 11.94 17.27 -26.07
CA LEU A 170 13.06 16.43 -26.41
C LEU A 170 12.54 15.28 -27.28
N ASP A 171 13.09 15.13 -28.48
CA ASP A 171 12.82 13.96 -29.30
C ASP A 171 13.39 12.72 -28.60
N ALA A 172 12.61 11.65 -28.59
CA ALA A 172 13.01 10.43 -27.89
C ALA A 172 14.15 9.75 -28.65
N PRO A 173 15.34 9.58 -28.05
CA PRO A 173 16.38 8.75 -28.65
C PRO A 173 15.88 7.31 -28.82
N SER A 174 16.43 6.56 -29.77
CA SER A 174 16.09 5.13 -29.97
C SER A 174 16.09 4.36 -28.64
N GLY A 175 15.06 3.54 -28.44
CA GLY A 175 14.86 2.77 -27.21
C GLY A 175 14.43 3.60 -26.01
N THR A 176 13.98 4.85 -26.19
CA THR A 176 13.55 5.74 -25.10
C THR A 176 12.07 6.08 -25.16
N PHE A 177 11.42 6.08 -23.99
CA PHE A 177 10.09 6.62 -23.76
C PHE A 177 10.20 7.83 -22.85
N LEU A 178 9.75 8.99 -23.31
CA LEU A 178 9.68 10.22 -22.52
C LEU A 178 8.23 10.58 -22.22
N ALA A 179 7.96 10.88 -20.96
CA ALA A 179 6.66 11.32 -20.48
C ALA A 179 6.79 12.60 -19.66
N TYR A 180 5.89 13.54 -19.92
CA TYR A 180 5.80 14.81 -19.23
C TYR A 180 4.42 14.93 -18.57
N ALA A 181 4.40 15.41 -17.32
CA ALA A 181 3.16 15.61 -16.58
C ALA A 181 2.19 16.61 -17.21
N THR A 182 2.67 17.49 -18.09
CA THR A 182 1.85 18.46 -18.83
C THR A 182 2.51 18.84 -20.16
N ALA A 183 1.69 19.32 -21.10
CA ALA A 183 2.11 19.75 -22.43
C ALA A 183 3.06 20.96 -22.36
N PRO A 184 3.89 21.19 -23.39
CA PRO A 184 4.75 22.36 -23.47
C PRO A 184 4.00 23.68 -23.21
N GLY A 185 4.54 24.54 -22.35
CA GLY A 185 3.97 25.85 -22.01
C GLY A 185 2.89 25.89 -20.93
N ASN A 186 2.46 24.75 -20.37
CA ASN A 186 1.46 24.68 -19.28
C ASN A 186 2.08 24.23 -17.94
N VAL A 187 1.35 24.42 -16.83
CA VAL A 187 1.79 24.08 -15.46
C VAL A 187 1.08 22.79 -14.99
N ALA A 188 1.77 21.97 -14.19
CA ALA A 188 1.17 20.81 -13.54
C ALA A 188 0.44 21.24 -12.26
N ALA A 189 -0.75 20.70 -12.01
CA ALA A 189 -1.52 21.03 -10.81
C ALA A 189 -0.94 20.31 -9.58
N ASP A 190 -0.85 21.04 -8.47
CA ASP A 190 -0.78 20.42 -7.16
C ASP A 190 -1.98 19.50 -7.00
N GLY A 191 -1.73 18.24 -6.65
CA GLY A 191 -2.78 17.23 -6.60
C GLY A 191 -3.74 17.43 -5.43
N ASP A 192 -4.56 16.42 -5.20
CA ASP A 192 -5.53 16.36 -4.10
C ASP A 192 -4.81 16.17 -2.74
N GLU A 193 -5.09 17.04 -1.76
CA GLU A 193 -4.57 17.00 -0.38
C GLU A 193 -4.73 15.63 0.30
N LYS A 194 -5.76 14.84 -0.06
CA LYS A 194 -6.02 13.49 0.46
C LYS A 194 -5.01 12.46 -0.04
N SER A 195 -4.41 12.68 -1.21
CA SER A 195 -3.44 11.76 -1.80
C SER A 195 -2.01 12.06 -1.36
N GLY A 196 -1.73 13.30 -0.94
CA GLY A 196 -0.38 13.79 -0.61
C GLY A 196 0.60 13.79 -1.80
N ASN A 197 0.11 13.58 -3.03
CA ASN A 197 0.89 13.47 -4.26
C ASN A 197 0.38 14.48 -5.32
N GLY A 198 1.22 14.82 -6.30
CA GLY A 198 0.84 15.60 -7.47
C GLY A 198 -0.19 14.87 -8.35
N LEU A 199 -1.04 15.62 -9.07
CA LEU A 199 -2.15 15.06 -9.83
C LEU A 199 -1.70 14.00 -10.86
N TYR A 200 -0.58 14.28 -11.54
CA TYR A 200 -0.02 13.35 -12.52
C TYR A 200 0.46 12.06 -11.85
N THR A 201 1.25 12.20 -10.78
CA THR A 201 1.76 11.09 -9.99
C THR A 201 0.65 10.21 -9.44
N GLN A 202 -0.40 10.80 -8.89
CA GLN A 202 -1.57 10.06 -8.38
C GLN A 202 -2.13 9.08 -9.42
N PHE A 203 -2.35 9.54 -10.65
CA PHE A 203 -2.86 8.67 -11.72
C PHE A 203 -1.82 7.71 -12.25
N LEU A 204 -0.56 8.13 -12.36
CA LEU A 204 0.53 7.27 -12.80
C LEU A 204 0.71 6.08 -11.86
N LEU A 205 0.76 6.30 -10.54
CA LEU A 205 0.86 5.25 -9.52
C LEU A 205 -0.27 4.22 -9.65
N ARG A 206 -1.49 4.66 -9.98
CA ARG A 206 -2.64 3.77 -10.18
C ARG A 206 -2.47 2.89 -11.42
N GLU A 207 -2.01 3.48 -12.52
CA GLU A 207 -1.88 2.76 -13.80
C GLU A 207 -0.65 1.83 -13.80
N LEU A 208 0.45 2.19 -13.14
CA LEU A 208 1.65 1.35 -13.01
C LEU A 208 1.38 0.02 -12.31
N LYS A 209 0.41 -0.01 -11.38
CA LYS A 209 0.05 -1.22 -10.63
C LYS A 209 -0.79 -2.19 -11.45
N LYS A 210 -1.32 -1.79 -12.60
CA LYS A 210 -2.17 -2.67 -13.43
C LYS A 210 -1.31 -3.75 -14.09
N PRO A 211 -1.58 -5.04 -13.82
CA PRO A 211 -0.81 -6.12 -14.40
C PRO A 211 -1.03 -6.17 -15.91
N GLN A 212 0.02 -6.58 -16.64
CA GLN A 212 0.01 -6.80 -18.09
C GLN A 212 -0.30 -5.56 -18.94
N ALA A 213 -0.33 -4.37 -18.34
CA ALA A 213 -0.56 -3.14 -19.09
C ALA A 213 0.71 -2.73 -19.85
N ARG A 214 0.59 -2.60 -21.17
CA ARG A 214 1.66 -2.04 -22.00
C ARG A 214 1.93 -0.58 -21.62
N ILE A 215 3.17 -0.14 -21.74
CA ILE A 215 3.60 1.22 -21.39
C ILE A 215 2.76 2.29 -22.09
N GLU A 216 2.43 2.12 -23.37
CA GLU A 216 1.60 3.06 -24.14
C GLU A 216 0.18 3.15 -23.56
N ASP A 217 -0.37 2.01 -23.12
CA ASP A 217 -1.72 1.94 -22.54
C ASP A 217 -1.76 2.51 -21.12
N VAL A 218 -0.65 2.43 -20.37
CA VAL A 218 -0.48 3.08 -19.06
C VAL A 218 -0.54 4.60 -19.25
N PHE A 219 0.37 5.17 -20.03
CA PHE A 219 0.47 6.63 -20.16
C PHE A 219 -0.73 7.23 -20.92
N LYS A 220 -1.31 6.54 -21.91
CA LYS A 220 -2.57 6.96 -22.54
C LYS A 220 -3.71 7.09 -21.53
N ARG A 221 -3.82 6.17 -20.56
CA ARG A 221 -4.83 6.23 -19.49
C ARG A 221 -4.53 7.30 -18.46
N VAL A 222 -3.26 7.49 -18.10
CA VAL A 222 -2.83 8.61 -17.24
C VAL A 222 -3.23 9.95 -17.86
N ARG A 223 -2.88 10.18 -19.13
CA ARG A 223 -3.25 11.40 -19.86
C ARG A 223 -4.76 11.66 -19.87
N PHE A 224 -5.56 10.63 -20.12
CA PHE A 224 -7.02 10.75 -20.09
C PHE A 224 -7.51 11.13 -18.69
N ALA A 225 -7.04 10.46 -17.65
CA ALA A 225 -7.46 10.69 -16.27
C ALA A 225 -7.05 12.08 -15.74
N VAL A 226 -5.81 12.50 -16.01
CA VAL A 226 -5.30 13.84 -15.64
C VAL A 226 -6.08 14.94 -16.37
N ARG A 227 -6.33 14.79 -17.68
CA ARG A 227 -7.14 15.75 -18.45
C ARG A 227 -8.56 15.85 -17.88
N GLN A 228 -9.17 14.73 -17.52
CA GLN A 228 -10.51 14.70 -16.94
C GLN A 228 -10.55 15.38 -15.57
N ALA A 229 -9.64 15.01 -14.66
CA ALA A 229 -9.60 15.54 -13.30
C ALA A 229 -9.21 17.03 -13.24
N SER A 230 -8.37 17.49 -14.17
CA SER A 230 -7.98 18.90 -14.27
C SER A 230 -8.96 19.76 -15.09
N HIS A 231 -10.07 19.19 -15.58
CA HIS A 231 -11.00 19.85 -16.51
C HIS A 231 -10.31 20.42 -17.76
N GLY A 232 -9.30 19.72 -18.29
CA GLY A 232 -8.54 20.12 -19.46
C GLY A 232 -7.38 21.10 -19.20
N LYS A 233 -7.17 21.53 -17.95
CA LYS A 233 -6.08 22.47 -17.59
C LYS A 233 -4.69 21.83 -17.65
N GLN A 234 -4.61 20.52 -17.41
CA GLN A 234 -3.37 19.75 -17.48
C GLN A 234 -3.54 18.61 -18.48
N ILE A 235 -2.64 18.54 -19.46
CA ILE A 235 -2.66 17.51 -20.50
C ILE A 235 -1.26 16.89 -20.56
N PRO A 236 -1.05 15.69 -19.99
CA PRO A 236 0.21 14.98 -20.12
C PRO A 236 0.59 14.73 -21.58
N TRP A 237 1.90 14.65 -21.84
CA TRP A 237 2.44 14.49 -23.18
C TRP A 237 3.55 13.44 -23.19
N GLU A 238 3.61 12.64 -24.25
CA GLU A 238 4.57 11.56 -24.42
C GLU A 238 5.29 11.65 -25.77
N SER A 239 6.55 11.23 -25.79
CA SER A 239 7.36 11.03 -27.00
C SER A 239 8.05 9.67 -26.88
N THR A 240 7.99 8.84 -27.92
CA THR A 240 8.51 7.48 -27.84
C THR A 240 9.22 7.06 -29.13
N SER A 241 10.33 6.35 -28.93
CA SER A 241 11.08 5.61 -29.96
C SER A 241 11.37 4.19 -29.45
N LEU A 242 10.42 3.59 -28.71
CA LEU A 242 10.53 2.21 -28.24
C LEU A 242 10.34 1.23 -29.40
N GLU A 243 11.13 0.15 -29.39
CA GLU A 243 11.07 -0.93 -30.38
C GLU A 243 10.52 -2.24 -29.77
N ASP A 244 10.67 -2.40 -28.45
CA ASP A 244 10.21 -3.56 -27.68
C ASP A 244 8.95 -3.24 -26.88
N ASP A 245 8.08 -4.24 -26.70
CA ASP A 245 7.00 -4.17 -25.73
C ASP A 245 7.54 -4.08 -24.29
N PHE A 246 6.85 -3.30 -23.45
CA PHE A 246 7.17 -3.22 -22.03
C PHE A 246 5.93 -3.13 -21.15
N GLN A 247 6.00 -3.80 -20.01
CA GLN A 247 4.99 -3.80 -18.97
C GLN A 247 5.68 -3.53 -17.64
N PHE A 248 5.21 -2.52 -16.90
CA PHE A 248 5.77 -2.20 -15.59
C PHE A 248 5.50 -3.31 -14.58
N ASN A 249 4.25 -3.81 -14.57
CA ASN A 249 3.82 -4.94 -13.77
C ASN A 249 3.53 -6.12 -14.69
N ASP A 250 4.50 -7.02 -14.85
CA ASP A 250 4.38 -8.24 -15.67
C ASP A 250 3.67 -9.38 -14.93
N GLY A 251 2.99 -9.09 -13.81
CA GLY A 251 2.26 -10.07 -13.01
C GLY A 251 3.14 -11.12 -12.34
N ARG A 252 4.47 -11.05 -12.48
CA ARG A 252 5.40 -11.90 -11.75
C ARG A 252 5.48 -11.34 -10.33
N VAL A 253 4.84 -12.04 -9.41
CA VAL A 253 4.95 -11.76 -7.97
C VAL A 253 6.42 -11.93 -7.58
N VAL A 254 7.17 -10.82 -7.51
CA VAL A 254 8.44 -10.81 -6.81
C VAL A 254 8.08 -10.98 -5.35
N ALA A 255 8.28 -12.19 -4.82
CA ALA A 255 8.26 -12.43 -3.40
C ALA A 255 9.34 -11.55 -2.78
N GLN A 256 8.93 -10.40 -2.24
CA GLN A 256 9.73 -9.70 -1.25
C GLN A 256 10.03 -10.72 -0.15
N PRO A 257 11.26 -10.75 0.42
CA PRO A 257 11.48 -11.45 1.66
C PRO A 257 10.43 -10.93 2.65
N ARG A 258 9.52 -11.80 3.09
CA ARG A 258 8.55 -11.46 4.12
C ARG A 258 9.35 -10.86 5.28
N PRO A 259 8.99 -9.66 5.78
CA PRO A 259 9.67 -9.09 6.93
C PRO A 259 9.67 -10.13 8.06
N GLU A 260 10.85 -10.44 8.60
CA GLU A 260 10.96 -11.40 9.68
C GLU A 260 10.07 -10.96 10.86
N PRO A 261 9.38 -11.88 11.56
CA PRO A 261 8.45 -11.51 12.63
C PRO A 261 9.04 -10.58 13.69
N GLN A 262 10.35 -10.66 13.93
CA GLN A 262 11.07 -9.77 14.85
C GLN A 262 11.12 -8.32 14.37
N ALA A 263 11.29 -8.07 13.06
CA ALA A 263 11.30 -6.73 12.50
C ALA A 263 9.89 -6.09 12.56
N LEU A 264 8.85 -6.88 12.26
CA LEU A 264 7.46 -6.44 12.42
C LEU A 264 7.13 -6.12 13.88
N GLN A 265 7.57 -6.97 14.80
CA GLN A 265 7.40 -6.74 16.24
C GLN A 265 8.10 -5.46 16.70
N ALA A 266 9.33 -5.19 16.25
CA ALA A 266 10.06 -4.00 16.63
C ALA A 266 9.38 -2.72 16.11
N ALA A 267 8.94 -2.72 14.84
CA ALA A 267 8.21 -1.60 14.25
C ALA A 267 6.89 -1.34 14.98
N PHE A 268 6.12 -2.39 15.27
CA PHE A 268 4.87 -2.29 16.03
C PHE A 268 5.07 -1.75 17.45
N SER A 269 6.09 -2.24 18.18
CA SER A 269 6.38 -1.77 19.54
C SER A 269 6.69 -0.27 19.59
N GLN A 270 7.41 0.26 18.59
CA GLN A 270 7.69 1.70 18.50
C GLN A 270 6.42 2.52 18.26
N GLU A 271 5.61 2.07 17.30
CA GLU A 271 4.34 2.70 16.95
C GLU A 271 3.36 2.69 18.13
N LEU A 272 3.31 1.60 18.88
CA LEU A 272 2.45 1.43 20.05
C LEU A 272 2.76 2.42 21.19
N VAL A 273 4.04 2.68 21.46
CA VAL A 273 4.44 3.64 22.50
C VAL A 273 3.92 5.04 22.19
N GLU A 274 3.91 5.43 20.91
CA GLU A 274 3.37 6.72 20.48
C GLU A 274 1.84 6.72 20.49
N TRP A 275 1.22 5.62 20.05
CA TRP A 275 -0.23 5.46 20.10
C TRP A 275 -0.77 5.60 21.52
N GLU A 276 -0.12 4.98 22.52
CA GLU A 276 -0.52 5.08 23.92
C GLU A 276 -0.57 6.53 24.43
N ARG A 277 0.26 7.43 23.87
CA ARG A 277 0.26 8.85 24.23
C ARG A 277 -0.91 9.61 23.62
N ILE A 278 -1.34 9.23 22.42
CA ILE A 278 -2.29 10.02 21.62
C ILE A 278 -3.68 9.39 21.45
N LYS A 279 -3.88 8.11 21.82
CA LYS A 279 -5.13 7.37 21.61
C LYS A 279 -6.37 8.03 22.21
N ASN A 280 -6.19 8.76 23.31
CA ASN A 280 -7.25 9.49 24.01
C ASN A 280 -7.24 11.00 23.72
N SER A 281 -6.38 11.48 22.83
CA SER A 281 -6.34 12.90 22.47
C SER A 281 -7.70 13.35 21.91
N ALA A 282 -8.06 14.59 22.24
CA ALA A 282 -9.20 15.31 21.66
C ALA A 282 -8.76 16.27 20.54
N ASN A 283 -7.43 16.40 20.33
CA ASN A 283 -6.87 17.19 19.26
C ASN A 283 -6.69 16.32 18.00
N ALA A 284 -7.29 16.76 16.89
CA ALA A 284 -7.16 16.09 15.60
C ALA A 284 -5.72 16.10 15.08
N ASP A 285 -4.95 17.15 15.38
CA ASP A 285 -3.59 17.32 14.89
C ASP A 285 -2.62 16.25 15.43
N ASP A 286 -2.83 15.77 16.66
CA ASP A 286 -2.02 14.69 17.25
C ASP A 286 -2.21 13.38 16.46
N LEU A 287 -3.44 13.10 16.04
CA LEU A 287 -3.79 11.92 15.24
C LEU A 287 -3.32 12.08 13.79
N TYR A 288 -3.42 13.28 13.21
CA TYR A 288 -2.86 13.59 11.89
C TYR A 288 -1.34 13.41 11.85
N ALA A 289 -0.61 13.92 12.85
CA ALA A 289 0.83 13.77 12.96
C ALA A 289 1.23 12.30 13.07
N PHE A 290 0.47 11.51 13.85
CA PHE A 290 0.67 10.07 13.95
C PHE A 290 0.48 9.36 12.60
N ILE A 291 -0.61 9.66 11.88
CA ILE A 291 -0.91 9.10 10.57
C ILE A 291 0.16 9.50 9.53
N GLN A 292 0.62 10.75 9.53
CA GLN A 292 1.67 11.21 8.61
C GLN A 292 3.01 10.51 8.87
N LYS A 293 3.32 10.23 10.13
CA LYS A 293 4.54 9.51 10.53
C LYS A 293 4.46 8.02 10.23
N TYR A 294 3.28 7.42 10.42
CA TYR A 294 3.01 5.99 10.22
C TYR A 294 1.90 5.75 9.17
N PRO A 295 2.04 6.20 7.91
CA PRO A 295 0.95 6.21 6.93
C PRO A 295 0.54 4.82 6.44
N SER A 296 1.44 3.84 6.59
CA SER A 296 1.21 2.42 6.34
C SER A 296 1.51 1.60 7.60
N GLY A 297 1.50 2.25 8.77
CA GLY A 297 1.73 1.64 10.06
C GLY A 297 0.62 0.70 10.46
N THR A 298 0.91 -0.09 11.47
CA THR A 298 0.03 -1.12 12.03
C THR A 298 -1.18 -0.51 12.75
N ILE A 299 -1.02 0.69 13.28
CA ILE A 299 -1.99 1.41 14.12
C ILE A 299 -2.66 2.55 13.33
N ALA A 300 -2.23 2.83 12.10
CA ALA A 300 -2.76 3.88 11.24
C ALA A 300 -4.31 3.86 11.16
N GLU A 301 -4.90 2.66 11.08
CA GLU A 301 -6.34 2.48 11.00
C GLU A 301 -7.09 2.90 12.26
N ALA A 302 -6.55 2.55 13.43
CA ALA A 302 -7.11 3.00 14.70
C ALA A 302 -7.01 4.51 14.86
N ALA A 303 -5.91 5.11 14.39
CA ALA A 303 -5.74 6.55 14.38
C ALA A 303 -6.75 7.24 13.44
N HIS A 304 -6.97 6.71 12.22
CA HIS A 304 -7.99 7.20 11.30
C HIS A 304 -9.41 7.07 11.87
N ALA A 305 -9.75 5.94 12.48
CA ALA A 305 -11.06 5.74 13.10
C ALA A 305 -11.30 6.73 14.27
N ARG A 306 -10.29 6.94 15.11
CA ARG A 306 -10.36 7.91 16.22
C ARG A 306 -10.48 9.34 15.71
N LEU A 307 -9.72 9.71 14.68
CA LEU A 307 -9.80 11.03 14.05
C LEU A 307 -11.20 11.29 13.49
N ASN A 308 -11.78 10.29 12.80
CA ASN A 308 -13.13 10.37 12.28
C ASN A 308 -14.18 10.52 13.39
N TYR A 309 -14.03 9.81 14.51
CA TYR A 309 -14.91 9.97 15.67
C TYR A 309 -14.86 11.40 16.23
N ILE A 310 -13.67 11.97 16.39
CA ILE A 310 -13.50 13.34 16.89
C ILE A 310 -14.09 14.35 15.88
N ALA A 311 -13.81 14.18 14.59
CA ALA A 311 -14.35 15.04 13.53
C ALA A 311 -15.90 14.98 13.46
N ALA A 312 -16.49 13.79 13.54
CA ALA A 312 -17.93 13.58 13.56
C ALA A 312 -18.57 14.17 14.82
N SER A 313 -17.91 14.08 15.98
CA SER A 313 -18.39 14.67 17.23
C SER A 313 -18.35 16.21 17.24
N ARG A 314 -17.47 16.85 16.45
CA ARG A 314 -17.45 18.31 16.24
C ARG A 314 -18.54 18.80 15.28
N LEU A 315 -19.07 17.93 14.42
CA LEU A 315 -20.13 18.27 13.45
C LEU A 315 -21.55 18.25 14.05
N MET A 316 -21.73 17.85 15.32
CA MET A 316 -23.04 17.84 15.99
C MET A 316 -23.40 19.14 16.73
N VAL A 317 -22.63 20.22 16.57
CA VAL A 317 -23.00 21.56 17.09
C VAL A 317 -22.76 22.62 16.03
N GLN A 318 -23.65 22.70 15.03
CA GLN A 318 -24.20 23.96 14.50
C GLN A 318 -25.18 23.68 13.36
N GLY A 319 -26.40 24.22 13.54
CA GLY A 319 -27.42 24.56 12.55
C GLY A 319 -27.41 23.91 11.16
N ALA A 320 -28.51 23.24 10.84
CA ALA A 320 -28.93 22.92 9.48
C ALA A 320 -28.78 24.14 8.55
N GLY A 321 -28.05 23.95 7.44
CA GLY A 321 -27.85 24.97 6.40
C GLY A 321 -27.26 24.40 5.12
N ALA A 322 -28.12 24.08 4.17
CA ALA A 322 -27.94 23.96 2.71
C ALA A 322 -26.61 23.41 2.13
N GLY A 323 -26.70 22.19 1.58
CA GLY A 323 -26.16 21.91 0.24
C GLY A 323 -24.75 21.32 0.10
N GLY A 324 -24.08 20.93 1.18
CA GLY A 324 -22.81 20.20 1.11
C GLY A 324 -23.02 18.68 1.14
N GLN A 325 -22.80 17.99 0.02
CA GLN A 325 -22.66 16.54 0.04
C GLN A 325 -21.42 16.17 0.88
N SER A 326 -21.67 15.73 2.11
CA SER A 326 -20.66 15.16 2.99
C SER A 326 -20.16 13.86 2.37
N GLN A 327 -18.88 13.77 2.04
CA GLN A 327 -18.28 12.50 1.61
C GLN A 327 -18.11 11.61 2.85
N THR A 328 -19.03 10.67 3.02
CA THR A 328 -19.06 9.72 4.13
C THR A 328 -17.90 8.74 4.03
N TYR A 329 -16.90 8.90 4.88
CA TYR A 329 -15.93 7.86 5.27
C TYR A 329 -16.53 6.85 6.28
N SER A 330 -17.81 6.98 6.64
CA SER A 330 -18.57 6.00 7.41
C SER A 330 -19.57 5.30 6.49
N LEU A 331 -19.29 4.05 6.14
CA LEU A 331 -20.40 3.10 6.00
C LEU A 331 -20.77 2.72 7.43
N ASP A 332 -22.03 2.88 7.83
CA ASP A 332 -22.50 2.40 9.12
C ASP A 332 -22.37 0.87 9.16
N LYS A 333 -21.21 0.36 9.57
CA LYS A 333 -20.95 -1.09 9.61
C LYS A 333 -21.86 -1.79 10.59
N PHE A 334 -22.35 -1.08 11.60
CA PHE A 334 -23.31 -1.56 12.57
C PHE A 334 -24.53 -0.65 12.64
N ARG A 335 -25.69 -1.27 12.81
CA ARG A 335 -26.93 -0.61 13.23
C ARG A 335 -27.47 -1.34 14.46
N LEU A 336 -28.09 -0.58 15.36
CA LEU A 336 -28.76 -1.16 16.51
C LEU A 336 -29.80 -2.20 16.05
N GLY A 337 -29.72 -3.42 16.56
CA GLY A 337 -30.59 -4.52 16.17
C GLY A 337 -30.12 -5.36 14.98
N ASP A 338 -28.97 -5.06 14.37
CA ASP A 338 -28.39 -5.94 13.37
C ASP A 338 -28.13 -7.34 13.94
N VAL A 339 -28.38 -8.37 13.11
CA VAL A 339 -28.12 -9.77 13.47
C VAL A 339 -27.26 -10.45 12.41
N PHE A 340 -26.18 -11.10 12.86
CA PHE A 340 -25.26 -11.88 12.05
C PHE A 340 -25.21 -13.31 12.58
N GLU A 341 -25.50 -14.29 11.73
CA GLU A 341 -25.39 -15.72 12.08
C GLU A 341 -24.24 -16.36 11.30
N LYS A 342 -23.32 -16.98 12.03
CA LYS A 342 -22.11 -17.63 11.49
C LYS A 342 -22.14 -19.11 11.80
N LYS A 343 -21.80 -19.91 10.79
CA LYS A 343 -21.58 -21.34 10.92
C LYS A 343 -20.09 -21.62 10.84
N PHE A 344 -19.58 -22.41 11.78
CA PHE A 344 -18.18 -22.81 11.78
C PHE A 344 -18.00 -24.27 11.32
N SER A 345 -16.76 -24.66 11.04
CA SER A 345 -16.39 -26.06 10.82
C SER A 345 -16.88 -26.93 11.98
N HIS A 346 -17.27 -28.19 11.69
CA HIS A 346 -17.99 -29.13 12.56
C HIS A 346 -17.55 -29.27 14.03
N THR A 347 -16.33 -28.86 14.37
CA THR A 347 -15.78 -28.89 15.72
C THR A 347 -16.14 -27.66 16.57
N LEU A 348 -16.72 -26.61 16.00
CA LEU A 348 -17.08 -25.37 16.69
C LEU A 348 -18.59 -25.08 16.59
N PRO A 349 -19.21 -24.53 17.64
CA PRO A 349 -20.63 -24.19 17.62
C PRO A 349 -20.91 -23.02 16.69
N ASN A 350 -22.11 -22.99 16.11
CA ASN A 350 -22.60 -21.82 15.40
C ASN A 350 -22.78 -20.64 16.36
N GLU A 351 -22.61 -19.43 15.84
CA GLU A 351 -22.71 -18.20 16.61
C GLU A 351 -23.76 -17.27 16.02
N VAL A 352 -24.56 -16.65 16.89
CA VAL A 352 -25.46 -15.55 16.55
C VAL A 352 -24.97 -14.31 17.29
N ALA A 353 -24.65 -13.26 16.54
CA ALA A 353 -24.24 -11.98 17.06
C ALA A 353 -25.34 -10.93 16.80
N THR A 354 -25.73 -10.19 17.83
CA THR A 354 -26.75 -9.13 17.75
C THR A 354 -26.18 -7.82 18.27
N VAL A 355 -26.35 -6.73 17.54
CA VAL A 355 -25.99 -5.39 18.02
C VAL A 355 -27.04 -4.95 19.03
N VAL A 356 -26.67 -4.91 20.31
CA VAL A 356 -27.59 -4.61 21.42
C VAL A 356 -27.48 -3.19 21.95
N GLY A 357 -26.41 -2.47 21.60
CA GLY A 357 -26.20 -1.08 22.00
C GLY A 357 -25.17 -0.38 21.13
N ILE A 358 -25.33 0.93 20.96
CA ILE A 358 -24.34 1.82 20.35
C ILE A 358 -24.29 3.07 21.22
N GLU A 359 -23.23 3.21 22.02
CA GLU A 359 -23.10 4.29 23.01
C GLU A 359 -21.69 4.85 22.98
N ASN A 360 -21.54 6.18 22.96
CA ASN A 360 -20.23 6.85 22.98
C ASN A 360 -19.23 6.37 21.90
N GLY A 361 -19.75 5.99 20.72
CA GLY A 361 -18.93 5.46 19.62
C GLY A 361 -18.48 4.01 19.77
N ILE A 362 -18.98 3.31 20.79
CA ILE A 362 -18.73 1.89 21.04
C ILE A 362 -19.98 1.10 20.67
N VAL A 363 -19.79 0.05 19.89
CA VAL A 363 -20.80 -0.92 19.50
C VAL A 363 -20.71 -2.11 20.44
N HIS A 364 -21.85 -2.44 21.05
CA HIS A 364 -22.02 -3.57 21.94
C HIS A 364 -22.68 -4.72 21.16
N LEU A 365 -21.90 -5.77 20.90
CA LEU A 365 -22.32 -6.93 20.12
C LEU A 365 -22.48 -8.15 21.03
N GLN A 366 -23.72 -8.54 21.29
CA GLN A 366 -24.03 -9.74 22.05
C GLN A 366 -23.88 -10.97 21.17
N LYS A 367 -22.86 -11.78 21.43
CA LYS A 367 -22.60 -13.05 20.76
C LYS A 367 -23.12 -14.22 21.59
N LYS A 368 -23.86 -15.14 21.00
CA LYS A 368 -24.38 -16.36 21.65
C LYS A 368 -24.06 -17.58 20.79
N SER A 369 -23.85 -18.72 21.44
CA SER A 369 -23.69 -20.01 20.78
C SER A 369 -24.36 -21.12 21.58
N THR A 370 -24.47 -22.31 21.01
CA THR A 370 -25.01 -23.48 21.75
C THR A 370 -24.17 -23.84 22.97
N LEU A 371 -22.86 -23.61 22.92
CA LEU A 371 -21.94 -23.85 24.05
C LEU A 371 -21.87 -22.66 25.03
N ASN A 372 -22.30 -21.47 24.62
CA ASN A 372 -22.41 -20.31 25.49
C ASN A 372 -23.77 -19.60 25.31
N PRO A 373 -24.86 -20.14 25.89
CA PRO A 373 -26.20 -19.55 25.76
C PRO A 373 -26.33 -18.18 26.44
N GLY A 374 -25.58 -17.97 27.54
CA GLY A 374 -25.49 -16.69 28.23
C GLY A 374 -24.78 -15.61 27.42
N GLY A 375 -23.96 -16.05 26.46
CA GLY A 375 -23.29 -15.20 25.49
C GLY A 375 -22.07 -14.47 26.01
N THR A 376 -21.37 -13.83 25.10
CA THR A 376 -20.25 -12.92 25.35
C THR A 376 -20.56 -11.60 24.69
N GLU A 377 -20.33 -10.51 25.39
CA GLU A 377 -20.46 -9.18 24.84
C GLU A 377 -19.11 -8.72 24.28
N GLU A 378 -19.04 -8.62 22.96
CA GLU A 378 -17.91 -8.09 22.21
C GLU A 378 -18.09 -6.59 21.98
N LEU A 379 -16.98 -5.86 22.00
CA LEU A 379 -16.95 -4.41 21.83
C LEU A 379 -16.24 -4.08 20.53
N TYR A 380 -16.84 -3.19 19.74
CA TYR A 380 -16.26 -2.66 18.50
C TYR A 380 -16.35 -1.14 18.47
N ASP A 381 -15.50 -0.48 17.70
CA ASP A 381 -15.76 0.90 17.29
C ASP A 381 -16.77 0.95 16.12
N LEU A 382 -17.25 2.15 15.80
CA LEU A 382 -18.19 2.38 14.69
C LEU A 382 -17.65 1.96 13.31
N GLN A 383 -16.33 1.83 13.15
CA GLN A 383 -15.64 1.48 11.91
C GLN A 383 -15.27 0.00 11.82
N GLY A 384 -15.73 -0.83 12.76
CA GLY A 384 -15.52 -2.28 12.73
C GLY A 384 -14.22 -2.75 13.38
N GLY A 385 -13.50 -1.87 14.10
CA GLY A 385 -12.33 -2.23 14.88
C GLY A 385 -12.74 -2.95 16.15
N ALA A 386 -12.30 -4.19 16.34
CA ALA A 386 -12.56 -4.96 17.56
C ALA A 386 -11.77 -4.37 18.73
N LEU A 387 -12.47 -3.98 19.78
CA LEU A 387 -11.91 -3.43 21.03
C LEU A 387 -11.65 -4.51 22.08
N GLY A 388 -12.33 -5.65 21.97
CA GLY A 388 -12.23 -6.77 22.89
C GLY A 388 -13.59 -7.22 23.40
N THR A 389 -13.68 -7.59 24.67
CA THR A 389 -14.91 -8.06 25.32
C THR A 389 -15.08 -7.39 26.68
N VAL A 390 -16.33 -7.26 27.15
CA VAL A 390 -16.62 -6.59 28.43
C VAL A 390 -15.90 -7.25 29.63
N ARG A 391 -15.69 -8.58 29.59
CA ARG A 391 -15.14 -9.34 30.73
C ARG A 391 -13.91 -10.20 30.42
N GLY A 392 -13.50 -10.31 29.16
CA GLY A 392 -12.45 -11.24 28.75
C GLY A 392 -11.09 -10.56 28.57
N TYR A 393 -11.00 -9.66 27.60
CA TYR A 393 -9.76 -9.04 27.16
C TYR A 393 -10.01 -7.72 26.44
N VAL A 394 -8.96 -6.90 26.35
CA VAL A 394 -8.92 -5.65 25.60
C VAL A 394 -7.86 -5.76 24.51
N LEU A 395 -8.14 -5.21 23.33
CA LEU A 395 -7.22 -5.12 22.20
C LEU A 395 -6.63 -3.72 22.07
N THR A 396 -5.31 -3.64 21.89
CA THR A 396 -4.59 -2.38 21.69
C THR A 396 -3.56 -2.49 20.55
N PRO A 397 -3.69 -1.73 19.46
CA PRO A 397 -4.88 -0.95 19.09
C PRO A 397 -6.09 -1.87 18.80
N PRO A 398 -7.28 -1.28 18.53
CA PRO A 398 -8.40 -2.02 17.97
C PRO A 398 -7.99 -2.81 16.72
N GLN A 399 -8.50 -4.04 16.58
CA GLN A 399 -8.17 -4.90 15.46
C GLN A 399 -9.18 -4.76 14.32
N TYR A 400 -8.72 -4.42 13.12
CA TYR A 400 -9.56 -4.36 11.92
C TYR A 400 -9.35 -5.57 11.01
N ILE A 401 -10.44 -6.02 10.38
CA ILE A 401 -10.41 -7.11 9.40
C ILE A 401 -9.78 -6.65 8.08
N THR A 402 -9.93 -5.37 7.74
CA THR A 402 -9.33 -4.72 6.57
C THR A 402 -8.96 -3.27 6.91
N PRO A 403 -7.99 -2.66 6.21
CA PRO A 403 -7.73 -1.24 6.33
C PRO A 403 -8.94 -0.41 5.90
N SER A 404 -8.98 0.84 6.35
CA SER A 404 -9.95 1.83 5.90
C SER A 404 -9.68 2.25 4.46
N GLY A 405 -10.72 2.80 3.81
CA GLY A 405 -10.67 3.20 2.41
C GLY A 405 -10.97 2.06 1.43
N PRO A 406 -10.82 2.33 0.12
CA PRO A 406 -11.24 1.39 -0.93
C PRO A 406 -10.37 0.13 -0.95
N LEU A 407 -11.03 -1.03 -0.89
CA LEU A 407 -10.40 -2.32 -1.13
C LEU A 407 -10.25 -2.56 -2.63
N GLN A 408 -9.08 -3.07 -3.03
CA GLN A 408 -8.77 -3.45 -4.40
C GLN A 408 -7.71 -4.55 -4.42
N PRO A 409 -7.73 -5.48 -5.40
CA PRO A 409 -6.67 -6.47 -5.56
C PRO A 409 -5.29 -5.83 -5.54
N GLY A 410 -4.37 -6.44 -4.79
CA GLY A 410 -3.01 -5.95 -4.57
C GLY A 410 -2.84 -4.99 -3.38
N LYS A 411 -3.92 -4.49 -2.75
CA LYS A 411 -3.80 -3.70 -1.51
C LYS A 411 -3.25 -4.59 -0.39
N THR A 412 -2.16 -4.14 0.25
CA THR A 412 -1.52 -4.80 1.40
C THR A 412 -1.59 -3.91 2.64
N TRP A 413 -1.49 -4.51 3.82
CA TRP A 413 -1.38 -3.82 5.11
C TRP A 413 -0.67 -4.69 6.14
N GLN A 414 -0.17 -4.05 7.20
CA GLN A 414 0.36 -4.74 8.37
C GLN A 414 -0.76 -4.96 9.38
N ILE A 415 -0.73 -6.11 10.05
CA ILE A 415 -1.63 -6.49 11.13
C ILE A 415 -0.84 -6.39 12.42
N GLY A 416 -1.41 -5.80 13.46
CA GLY A 416 -0.83 -5.96 14.78
C GLY A 416 -1.61 -5.30 15.89
N TYR A 417 -1.61 -6.01 17.01
CA TYR A 417 -2.40 -5.68 18.19
C TYR A 417 -1.89 -6.50 19.38
N GLN A 418 -2.10 -5.97 20.58
CA GLN A 418 -1.90 -6.67 21.84
C GLN A 418 -3.25 -7.04 22.44
N ALA A 419 -3.38 -8.27 22.92
CA ALA A 419 -4.52 -8.71 23.71
C ALA A 419 -4.11 -8.81 25.18
N ARG A 420 -4.72 -7.97 26.01
CA ARG A 420 -4.54 -7.97 27.46
C ARG A 420 -5.77 -8.53 28.14
N TYR A 421 -5.61 -9.66 28.84
CA TYR A 421 -6.69 -10.33 29.54
C TYR A 421 -7.07 -9.61 30.85
N LEU A 422 -8.37 -9.49 31.09
CA LEU A 422 -8.92 -8.80 32.27
C LEU A 422 -8.95 -9.70 33.51
N SER A 423 -9.04 -11.02 33.31
CA SER A 423 -8.91 -11.99 34.40
C SER A 423 -7.46 -12.14 34.81
N LYS A 424 -7.16 -11.91 36.10
CA LYS A 424 -5.83 -12.11 36.67
C LYS A 424 -5.30 -13.53 36.45
N ALA A 425 -6.14 -14.54 36.66
CA ALA A 425 -5.74 -15.94 36.47
C ALA A 425 -5.32 -16.23 35.02
N VAL A 426 -6.01 -15.63 34.04
CA VAL A 426 -5.65 -15.80 32.63
C VAL A 426 -4.40 -14.99 32.30
N ALA A 427 -4.31 -13.74 32.76
CA ALA A 427 -3.14 -12.89 32.56
C ALA A 427 -1.85 -13.52 33.12
N ASP A 428 -1.91 -14.12 34.32
CA ASP A 428 -0.77 -14.80 34.93
C ASP A 428 -0.34 -16.06 34.14
N ALA A 429 -1.31 -16.76 33.55
CA ALA A 429 -1.09 -18.01 32.83
C ALA A 429 -0.50 -17.81 31.43
N ILE A 430 -1.03 -16.86 30.62
CA ILE A 430 -0.65 -16.71 29.21
C ILE A 430 0.07 -15.39 28.90
N GLY A 431 0.06 -14.43 29.83
CA GLY A 431 0.61 -13.10 29.64
C GLY A 431 -0.21 -12.26 28.66
N GLU A 432 0.39 -11.15 28.25
CA GLU A 432 -0.10 -10.34 27.14
C GLU A 432 0.28 -11.03 25.82
N LEU A 433 -0.68 -11.13 24.90
CA LEU A 433 -0.44 -11.71 23.58
C LEU A 433 -0.19 -10.59 22.59
N THR A 434 0.95 -10.58 21.92
CA THR A 434 1.19 -9.66 20.81
C THR A 434 1.06 -10.39 19.49
N THR A 435 0.23 -9.88 18.60
CA THR A 435 0.07 -10.38 17.24
C THR A 435 0.67 -9.39 16.26
N VAL A 436 1.46 -9.89 15.31
CA VAL A 436 1.95 -9.11 14.17
C VAL A 436 1.86 -9.94 12.88
N GLY A 437 1.56 -9.31 11.76
CA GLY A 437 1.36 -10.01 10.51
C GLY A 437 1.12 -9.08 9.34
N GLU A 438 0.66 -9.66 8.24
CA GLU A 438 0.35 -8.94 7.01
C GLU A 438 -0.96 -9.47 6.40
N GLY A 439 -1.70 -8.57 5.74
CA GLY A 439 -2.88 -8.89 4.95
C GLY A 439 -2.73 -8.35 3.53
N ARG A 440 -3.37 -9.04 2.56
CA ARG A 440 -3.42 -8.61 1.17
C ARG A 440 -4.74 -8.99 0.52
N VAL A 441 -5.36 -8.03 -0.17
CA VAL A 441 -6.47 -8.33 -1.10
C VAL A 441 -5.90 -9.04 -2.32
N VAL A 442 -6.37 -10.24 -2.61
CA VAL A 442 -5.88 -11.07 -3.71
C VAL A 442 -6.77 -10.96 -4.94
N ALA A 443 -8.08 -10.91 -4.73
CA ALA A 443 -9.05 -10.83 -5.82
C ALA A 443 -10.33 -10.12 -5.36
N ARG A 444 -11.10 -9.66 -6.33
CA ARG A 444 -12.51 -9.33 -6.16
C ARG A 444 -13.30 -10.37 -6.92
N GLU A 445 -14.17 -11.09 -6.24
CA GLU A 445 -14.89 -12.22 -6.80
C GLU A 445 -16.32 -12.29 -6.28
N ARG A 446 -17.20 -12.81 -7.13
CA ARG A 446 -18.60 -13.04 -6.78
C ARG A 446 -18.70 -14.41 -6.12
N ILE A 447 -19.09 -14.45 -4.85
CA ILE A 447 -19.14 -15.67 -4.04
C ILE A 447 -20.54 -15.84 -3.44
N THR A 448 -21.00 -17.09 -3.36
CA THR A 448 -22.29 -17.44 -2.75
C THR A 448 -22.04 -18.20 -1.46
N VAL A 449 -22.68 -17.73 -0.39
CA VAL A 449 -22.76 -18.39 0.92
C VAL A 449 -24.24 -18.54 1.30
N ALA A 450 -24.54 -19.18 2.43
CA ALA A 450 -25.92 -19.36 2.87
C ALA A 450 -26.67 -18.02 3.09
N ALA A 451 -25.96 -16.94 3.47
CA ALA A 451 -26.55 -15.61 3.58
C ALA A 451 -26.88 -14.92 2.24
N GLY A 452 -26.45 -15.49 1.10
CA GLY A 452 -26.70 -14.95 -0.24
C GLY A 452 -25.44 -14.87 -1.12
N THR A 453 -25.58 -14.21 -2.25
CA THR A 453 -24.49 -13.96 -3.20
C THR A 453 -23.96 -12.54 -3.04
N PHE A 454 -22.64 -12.40 -2.89
CA PHE A 454 -21.97 -11.14 -2.63
C PHE A 454 -20.84 -10.92 -3.63
N ASP A 455 -20.61 -9.67 -4.01
CA ASP A 455 -19.36 -9.26 -4.65
C ASP A 455 -18.36 -8.92 -3.53
N ALA A 456 -17.42 -9.83 -3.26
CA ALA A 456 -16.54 -9.75 -2.10
C ALA A 456 -15.07 -9.65 -2.50
N TYR A 457 -14.26 -9.15 -1.56
CA TYR A 457 -12.82 -9.11 -1.68
C TYR A 457 -12.22 -10.32 -0.98
N ARG A 458 -11.53 -11.18 -1.73
CA ARG A 458 -10.77 -12.28 -1.15
C ARG A 458 -9.46 -11.74 -0.60
N VAL A 459 -9.26 -11.92 0.69
CA VAL A 459 -8.08 -11.48 1.43
C VAL A 459 -7.31 -12.70 1.90
N GLU A 460 -6.00 -12.66 1.72
CA GLU A 460 -5.06 -13.59 2.35
C GLU A 460 -4.29 -12.85 3.43
N ALA A 461 -4.16 -13.45 4.60
CA ALA A 461 -3.39 -12.89 5.71
C ALA A 461 -2.54 -13.96 6.40
N SER A 462 -1.43 -13.51 6.97
CA SER A 462 -0.55 -14.34 7.80
C SER A 462 -0.09 -13.52 8.99
N ASP A 463 -0.30 -14.05 10.19
CA ASP A 463 0.07 -13.40 11.44
C ASP A 463 0.72 -14.37 12.42
N THR A 464 1.55 -13.82 13.30
CA THR A 464 2.21 -14.53 14.39
C THR A 464 1.77 -13.90 15.70
N THR A 465 1.12 -14.69 16.54
CA THR A 465 0.79 -14.32 17.92
C THR A 465 1.82 -14.91 18.86
N THR A 466 2.44 -14.06 19.67
CA THR A 466 3.44 -14.42 20.68
C THR A 466 2.91 -14.06 22.07
N GLY A 467 2.90 -15.03 22.97
CA GLY A 467 2.63 -14.86 24.40
C GLY A 467 3.82 -15.29 25.25
N LYS A 468 3.61 -15.47 26.55
CA LYS A 468 4.67 -15.82 27.52
C LYS A 468 5.47 -17.06 27.12
N ASP A 469 4.77 -18.16 26.81
CA ASP A 469 5.36 -19.46 26.45
C ASP A 469 4.74 -20.05 25.17
N THR A 470 4.04 -19.21 24.39
CA THR A 470 3.30 -19.66 23.21
C THR A 470 3.64 -18.81 22.00
N LYS A 471 3.81 -19.48 20.86
CA LYS A 471 3.92 -18.86 19.54
C LYS A 471 2.97 -19.60 18.60
N THR A 472 2.02 -18.87 18.05
CA THR A 472 1.05 -19.39 17.09
C THR A 472 1.16 -18.63 15.79
N ILE A 473 1.28 -19.36 14.69
CA ILE A 473 1.25 -18.80 13.34
C ILE A 473 -0.15 -19.07 12.78
N THR A 474 -0.83 -18.03 12.38
CA THR A 474 -2.14 -18.11 11.74
C THR A 474 -2.01 -17.72 10.28
N THR A 475 -2.54 -18.56 9.39
CA THR A 475 -2.77 -18.19 7.99
C THR A 475 -4.27 -18.20 7.73
N ARG A 476 -4.76 -17.16 7.05
CA ARG A 476 -6.19 -16.91 6.87
C ARG A 476 -6.46 -16.60 5.41
N THR A 477 -7.53 -17.16 4.88
CA THR A 477 -8.18 -16.68 3.66
C THR A 477 -9.61 -16.31 4.02
N TYR A 478 -10.01 -15.06 3.78
CA TYR A 478 -11.34 -14.60 4.14
C TYR A 478 -11.91 -13.65 3.09
N TRP A 479 -13.23 -13.59 3.04
CA TRP A 479 -13.98 -12.82 2.05
C TRP A 479 -14.69 -11.68 2.75
N VAL A 480 -14.39 -10.45 2.33
CA VAL A 480 -14.90 -9.23 2.97
C VAL A 480 -15.81 -8.49 2.02
N VAL A 481 -16.95 -8.07 2.56
CA VAL A 481 -17.87 -7.12 1.93
C VAL A 481 -17.73 -5.82 2.71
N PRO A 482 -17.34 -4.69 2.08
CA PRO A 482 -17.00 -3.44 2.79
C PRO A 482 -18.08 -2.95 3.76
N GLU A 483 -19.34 -3.18 3.42
CA GLU A 483 -20.53 -2.80 4.18
C GLU A 483 -20.78 -3.68 5.41
N LEU A 484 -20.15 -4.85 5.49
CA LEU A 484 -20.33 -5.79 6.59
C LEU A 484 -19.20 -5.67 7.62
N PRO A 485 -19.51 -5.83 8.93
CA PRO A 485 -18.52 -5.78 10.00
C PRO A 485 -17.78 -7.12 10.18
N VAL A 486 -18.14 -8.15 9.43
CA VAL A 486 -17.61 -9.51 9.56
C VAL A 486 -17.34 -10.10 8.17
N PRO A 487 -16.36 -11.01 8.02
CA PRO A 487 -16.20 -11.70 6.75
C PRO A 487 -17.43 -12.58 6.45
N ILE A 488 -17.75 -12.74 5.17
CA ILE A 488 -18.84 -13.61 4.72
C ILE A 488 -18.42 -15.08 4.66
N LYS A 489 -17.11 -15.31 4.56
CA LYS A 489 -16.47 -16.62 4.59
C LYS A 489 -15.05 -16.47 5.12
N GLU A 490 -14.54 -17.47 5.83
CA GLU A 490 -13.17 -17.50 6.36
C GLU A 490 -12.66 -18.94 6.43
N GLU A 491 -11.38 -19.12 6.14
CA GLU A 491 -10.64 -20.37 6.18
C GLU A 491 -9.29 -20.11 6.86
N ASN A 492 -9.14 -20.65 8.06
CA ASN A 492 -8.01 -20.39 8.94
C ASN A 492 -7.23 -21.67 9.21
N THR A 493 -5.91 -21.55 9.22
CA THR A 493 -5.00 -22.58 9.69
C THR A 493 -4.13 -22.01 10.80
N LEU A 494 -4.30 -22.52 12.02
CA LEU A 494 -3.53 -22.16 13.20
C LEU A 494 -2.46 -23.23 13.43
N SER A 495 -1.21 -22.81 13.54
CA SER A 495 -0.06 -23.69 13.80
C SER A 495 0.61 -23.28 15.11
N THR A 496 0.58 -24.16 16.11
CA THR A 496 1.21 -23.93 17.42
C THR A 496 2.29 -24.97 17.66
N GLY A 497 3.55 -24.54 17.78
CA GLY A 497 4.70 -25.45 17.85
C GLY A 497 4.93 -26.25 16.57
N LEU A 498 5.68 -27.36 16.64
CA LEU A 498 6.07 -28.15 15.45
C LEU A 498 4.95 -29.04 14.87
N PHE A 499 3.90 -29.37 15.63
CA PHE A 499 3.01 -30.50 15.27
C PHE A 499 1.51 -30.25 15.39
N ARG A 500 1.06 -29.13 15.98
CA ARG A 500 -0.38 -28.86 16.14
C ARG A 500 -0.85 -27.89 15.07
N THR A 501 -1.63 -28.42 14.13
CA THR A 501 -2.34 -27.63 13.12
C THR A 501 -3.83 -27.79 13.30
N THR A 502 -4.54 -26.67 13.52
CA THR A 502 -6.00 -26.63 13.60
C THR A 502 -6.53 -25.86 12.40
N ARG A 503 -7.47 -26.45 11.66
CA ARG A 503 -8.18 -25.77 10.58
C ARG A 503 -9.58 -25.39 11.05
N ILE A 504 -9.93 -24.13 10.83
CA ILE A 504 -11.23 -23.57 11.18
C ILE A 504 -11.79 -22.93 9.93
N SER A 505 -13.01 -23.25 9.56
CA SER A 505 -13.74 -22.52 8.52
C SER A 505 -14.95 -21.83 9.14
N MET A 506 -15.37 -20.72 8.55
CA MET A 506 -16.58 -19.99 8.91
C MET A 506 -17.30 -19.54 7.65
N GLU A 507 -18.63 -19.64 7.65
CA GLU A 507 -19.49 -19.06 6.63
C GLU A 507 -20.62 -18.27 7.28
N LEU A 508 -20.96 -17.15 6.67
CA LEU A 508 -22.08 -16.31 7.06
C LEU A 508 -23.38 -16.94 6.53
N VAL A 509 -24.26 -17.26 7.47
CA VAL A 509 -25.54 -17.94 7.22
C VAL A 509 -26.68 -16.95 7.12
N ARG A 510 -26.65 -15.90 7.93
CA ARG A 510 -27.69 -14.88 7.94
C ARG A 510 -27.11 -13.50 8.20
N VAL A 511 -27.59 -12.53 7.44
CA VAL A 511 -27.41 -11.10 7.72
C VAL A 511 -28.79 -10.47 7.73
N GLN A 512 -29.18 -9.92 8.87
CA GLN A 512 -30.39 -9.14 9.01
C GLN A 512 -29.98 -7.74 9.45
N ARG A 513 -30.17 -6.77 8.55
CA ARG A 513 -29.93 -5.37 8.85
C ARG A 513 -31.16 -4.74 9.48
N ALA A 514 -30.99 -4.02 10.58
CA ALA A 514 -32.06 -3.19 11.12
C ALA A 514 -32.41 -2.06 10.13
N ALA A 515 -33.69 -1.68 10.11
CA ALA A 515 -34.15 -0.51 9.35
C ALA A 515 -33.42 0.73 9.87
N GLY A 516 -32.89 1.56 8.97
CA GLY A 516 -32.28 2.82 9.35
C GLY A 516 -33.33 3.72 9.99
N SER A 517 -33.07 4.18 11.21
CA SER A 517 -33.85 5.24 11.87
C SER A 517 -33.52 6.60 11.26
#